data_AF-A0A1F6DXM6-F1
#
_entry.id   AF-A0A1F6DXM6-F1
#
_cell.length_a   1.000
_cell.length_b   1.000
_cell.length_c   1.000
_cell.angle_alpha   90.00
_cell.angle_beta   90.00
_cell.angle_gamma   90.00
#
_symmetry.space_group_name_H-M   'P 1'
#
loop_
_entity.id
_entity.type
_entity.pdbx_description
1 polymer ?
#
loop_
_entity_poly.entity_id
_entity_poly.type
_entity_poly.pdbx_seq_one_letter_code
_entity_poly.pdbx_strand_id
1 'polypeptide(L)'
;MNDAKFYFANLGADVTRCVSALQSGNVARYENSLARARKTLAHLRTAGRPEAYEEGLLLLSGLEYARQSNTLQSFGIHVNALSATFSPL
;
A
#
# COMPACT_ATOMS: atom_id res chain seq x y z
N MET A 1 16.44 0.35 14.44
CA MET A 1 16.55 0.80 13.04
C MET A 1 15.55 -0.04 12.25
N ASN A 2 14.40 0.52 11.88
CA ASN A 2 13.38 -0.27 11.17
C ASN A 2 13.85 -0.50 9.73
N ASP A 3 13.91 -1.76 9.34
CA ASP A 3 14.40 -2.24 8.04
C ASP A 3 13.37 -1.91 6.93
N ALA A 4 13.83 -1.75 5.68
CA ALA A 4 12.97 -1.41 4.54
C ALA A 4 11.78 -2.38 4.38
N LYS A 5 11.98 -3.65 4.75
CA LYS A 5 10.96 -4.70 4.83
C LYS A 5 9.76 -4.32 5.71
N PHE A 6 9.99 -3.70 6.85
CA PHE A 6 8.93 -3.27 7.77
C PHE A 6 8.05 -2.17 7.15
N TYR A 7 8.68 -1.21 6.47
CA TYR A 7 7.94 -0.15 5.78
C TYR A 7 7.17 -0.68 4.57
N PHE A 8 7.75 -1.62 3.81
CA PHE A 8 7.08 -2.27 2.69
C PHE A 8 5.86 -3.07 3.16
N ALA A 9 5.99 -3.86 4.24
CA ALA A 9 4.87 -4.60 4.83
C ALA A 9 3.74 -3.67 5.31
N ASN A 10 4.08 -2.56 5.96
CA ASN A 10 3.09 -1.56 6.38
C ASN A 10 2.39 -0.90 5.18
N LEU A 11 3.15 -0.56 4.13
CA LEU A 11 2.60 0.01 2.92
C LEU A 11 1.65 -0.98 2.22
N GLY A 12 2.07 -2.23 2.06
CA GLY A 12 1.23 -3.31 1.53
C GLY A 12 -0.05 -3.50 2.33
N ALA A 13 0.04 -3.51 3.67
CA ALA A 13 -1.13 -3.62 4.54
C ALA A 13 -2.09 -2.42 4.40
N ASP A 14 -1.58 -1.19 4.29
CA ASP A 14 -2.42 -0.01 4.08
C ASP A 14 -3.07 -0.01 2.69
N VAL A 15 -2.36 -0.45 1.64
CA VAL A 15 -2.93 -0.62 0.31
C VAL A 15 -4.03 -1.69 0.30
N THR A 16 -3.82 -2.85 0.94
CA THR A 16 -4.86 -3.88 1.09
C THR A 16 -6.09 -3.32 1.81
N ARG A 17 -5.92 -2.50 2.86
CA ARG A 17 -7.03 -1.82 3.53
C ARG A 17 -7.75 -0.83 2.62
N CYS A 18 -7.03 -0.10 1.76
CA CYS A 18 -7.64 0.75 0.74
C CYS A 18 -8.51 -0.06 -0.22
N VAL A 19 -8.01 -1.21 -0.71
CA VAL A 19 -8.78 -2.10 -1.59
C VAL A 19 -10.07 -2.55 -0.92
N SER A 20 -10.00 -3.08 0.30
CA SER A 20 -11.19 -3.54 1.03
C SER A 20 -12.18 -2.40 1.31
N ALA A 21 -11.68 -1.19 1.60
CA ALA A 21 -12.52 -0.02 1.83
C ALA A 21 -13.25 0.41 0.55
N LEU A 22 -12.57 0.42 -0.60
CA LEU A 22 -13.18 0.72 -1.90
C LEU A 22 -14.24 -0.33 -2.28
N GLN A 23 -13.94 -1.62 -2.09
CA GLN A 23 -14.88 -2.71 -2.35
C GLN A 23 -16.15 -2.66 -1.49
N SER A 24 -16.05 -2.12 -0.28
CA SER A 24 -17.19 -1.96 0.65
C SER A 24 -17.86 -0.58 0.56
N GLY A 25 -17.43 0.29 -0.34
CA GLY A 25 -17.94 1.66 -0.47
C GLY A 25 -17.62 2.57 0.73
N ASN A 26 -16.70 2.17 1.61
CA ASN A 26 -16.35 2.93 2.81
C ASN A 26 -15.27 3.98 2.51
N VAL A 27 -15.71 5.12 1.98
CA VAL A 27 -14.83 6.23 1.56
C VAL A 27 -13.94 6.74 2.71
N ALA A 28 -14.50 6.93 3.91
CA ALA A 28 -13.75 7.42 5.06
C ALA A 28 -12.59 6.47 5.45
N ARG A 29 -12.83 5.15 5.40
CA ARG A 29 -11.79 4.15 5.67
C ARG A 29 -10.72 4.12 4.58
N TYR A 30 -11.11 4.34 3.34
CA TYR A 30 -10.19 4.46 2.21
C TYR A 30 -9.26 5.67 2.40
N GLU A 31 -9.81 6.86 2.66
CA GLU A 31 -9.03 8.08 2.88
C GLU A 31 -8.06 7.96 4.05
N ASN A 32 -8.52 7.40 5.18
CA ASN A 32 -7.67 7.17 6.34
C ASN A 32 -6.51 6.20 6.05
N SER A 33 -6.76 5.13 5.29
CA SER A 33 -5.72 4.16 4.92
C SER A 33 -4.74 4.76 3.92
N LEU A 34 -5.23 5.53 2.95
CA LEU A 34 -4.41 6.24 1.97
C LEU A 34 -3.51 7.30 2.64
N ALA A 35 -4.03 8.03 3.63
CA ALA A 35 -3.26 9.00 4.39
C ALA A 35 -2.09 8.34 5.15
N ARG A 36 -2.31 7.16 5.75
CA ARG A 36 -1.24 6.40 6.40
C ARG A 36 -0.18 5.91 5.41
N ALA A 37 -0.60 5.36 4.26
CA ALA A 37 0.33 4.96 3.20
C ALA A 37 1.20 6.14 2.74
N ARG A 38 0.61 7.32 2.51
CA ARG A 38 1.33 8.55 2.14
C ARG A 38 2.31 9.00 3.23
N LYS A 39 1.95 8.88 4.51
CA LYS A 39 2.84 9.18 5.64
C LYS A 39 4.05 8.24 5.64
N THR A 40 3.86 6.95 5.35
CA THR A 40 4.95 5.98 5.21
C THR A 40 5.90 6.36 4.07
N LEU A 41 5.37 6.76 2.91
CA LEU A 41 6.20 7.23 1.79
C LEU A 41 7.00 8.49 2.14
N ALA A 42 6.37 9.46 2.79
CA ALA A 42 7.06 10.66 3.26
C ALA A 42 8.24 10.30 4.18
N HIS A 43 8.03 9.35 5.09
CA HIS A 43 9.10 8.85 5.95
C HIS A 43 10.24 8.20 5.15
N LEU A 44 9.93 7.28 4.23
CA LEU A 44 10.92 6.60 3.38
C LEU A 44 11.78 7.60 2.58
N ARG A 45 11.14 8.64 2.03
CA ARG A 45 11.82 9.73 1.34
C ARG A 45 12.79 10.47 2.26
N THR A 46 12.34 10.87 3.45
CA THR A 46 13.19 11.59 4.42
C THR A 46 14.31 10.72 5.01
N ALA A 47 14.11 9.41 5.06
CA ALA A 47 15.08 8.44 5.56
C ALA A 47 16.16 8.05 4.53
N GLY A 48 16.17 8.67 3.35
CA GLY A 48 17.15 8.36 2.30
C GLY A 48 17.00 6.94 1.75
N ARG A 49 15.77 6.45 1.60
CA ARG A 49 15.44 5.14 1.01
C ARG A 49 14.73 5.32 -0.34
N PRO A 50 15.42 5.81 -1.39
CA PRO A 50 14.78 6.20 -2.65
C PRO A 50 14.11 5.01 -3.35
N GLU A 51 14.73 3.83 -3.36
CA GLU A 51 14.18 2.64 -4.03
C GLU A 51 12.86 2.20 -3.38
N ALA A 52 12.82 2.10 -2.05
CA ALA A 52 11.60 1.76 -1.32
C ALA A 52 10.50 2.82 -1.45
N TYR A 53 10.89 4.10 -1.59
CA TYR A 53 9.95 5.18 -1.86
C TYR A 53 9.34 5.05 -3.27
N GLU A 54 10.15 4.77 -4.28
CA GLU A 54 9.71 4.58 -5.67
C GLU A 54 8.81 3.36 -5.84
N GLU A 55 9.21 2.21 -5.28
CA GLU A 55 8.36 1.00 -5.25
C GLU A 55 7.01 1.27 -4.59
N GLY A 56 7.03 2.07 -3.51
CA GLY A 56 5.81 2.43 -2.82
C GLY A 56 4.91 3.41 -3.58
N LEU A 57 5.50 4.34 -4.35
CA LEU A 57 4.75 5.18 -5.29
C LEU A 57 4.10 4.33 -6.38
N LEU A 58 4.81 3.35 -6.92
CA LEU A 58 4.27 2.43 -7.92
C LEU A 58 3.07 1.65 -7.37
N LEU A 59 3.14 1.20 -6.12
CA LEU A 59 2.05 0.48 -5.45
C LEU A 59 0.79 1.35 -5.31
N LEU A 60 0.93 2.63 -4.97
CA LEU A 60 -0.20 3.58 -4.90
C LEU A 60 -0.76 3.91 -6.30
N SER A 61 0.09 4.05 -7.30
CA SER A 61 -0.35 4.23 -8.69
C SER A 61 -1.12 3.00 -9.20
N GLY A 62 -0.68 1.79 -8.83
CA GLY A 62 -1.38 0.54 -9.13
C GLY A 62 -2.77 0.47 -8.48
N LEU A 63 -2.91 0.92 -7.23
CA LEU A 63 -4.20 1.02 -6.56
C LEU A 63 -5.16 1.96 -7.30
N GLU A 64 -4.68 3.12 -7.73
CA GLU A 64 -5.48 4.10 -8.46
C GLU A 64 -5.88 3.58 -9.85
N TYR A 65 -4.93 2.97 -10.57
CA TYR A 65 -5.24 2.30 -11.83
C TYR A 65 -6.29 1.20 -11.65
N ALA A 66 -6.15 0.37 -10.62
CA ALA A 66 -7.10 -0.72 -10.34
C ALA A 66 -8.50 -0.19 -10.01
N ARG A 67 -8.59 0.94 -9.29
CA ARG A 67 -9.84 1.64 -9.00
C ARG A 67 -10.53 2.13 -10.28
N GLN A 68 -9.78 2.75 -11.19
CA GLN A 68 -10.34 3.30 -12.44
C GLN A 68 -10.69 2.22 -13.48
N SER A 69 -9.93 1.12 -13.51
CA SER A 69 -10.11 0.01 -14.46
C SER A 69 -11.04 -1.10 -13.96
N ASN A 70 -11.65 -0.94 -12.78
CA ASN A 70 -12.49 -1.95 -12.14
C ASN A 70 -11.78 -3.31 -11.92
N THR A 71 -10.47 -3.28 -11.61
CA THR A 71 -9.63 -4.46 -11.34
C THR A 71 -9.17 -4.56 -9.88
N LEU A 72 -9.88 -3.87 -8.96
CA LEU A 72 -9.53 -3.83 -7.53
C LEU A 72 -9.40 -5.21 -6.88
N GLN A 73 -10.25 -6.17 -7.25
CA GLN A 73 -10.22 -7.50 -6.66
C GLN A 73 -8.94 -8.27 -7.00
N SER A 74 -8.55 -8.31 -8.29
CA SER A 74 -7.32 -8.98 -8.72
C SER A 74 -6.09 -8.26 -8.16
N PHE A 75 -6.09 -6.93 -8.20
CA PHE A 75 -5.04 -6.13 -7.58
C PHE A 75 -4.86 -6.46 -6.09
N GLY A 76 -5.96 -6.52 -5.32
CA GLY A 76 -5.92 -6.88 -3.90
C GLY A 76 -5.33 -8.26 -3.63
N ILE A 77 -5.66 -9.25 -4.45
CA ILE A 77 -5.08 -10.61 -4.35
C ILE A 77 -3.56 -10.56 -4.53
N HIS A 78 -3.07 -9.86 -5.57
CA HIS A 78 -1.64 -9.77 -5.85
C HIS A 78 -0.87 -9.01 -4.76
N VAL A 79 -1.42 -7.89 -4.26
CA VAL A 79 -0.79 -7.13 -3.16
C VAL A 79 -0.73 -7.95 -1.88
N ASN A 80 -1.79 -8.70 -1.57
CA ASN A 80 -1.81 -9.55 -0.39
C ASN A 80 -0.78 -10.69 -0.49
N ALA A 81 -0.67 -11.33 -1.66
CA ALA A 81 0.35 -12.36 -1.92
C ALA A 81 1.78 -11.80 -1.74
N LEU A 82 2.06 -10.61 -2.27
CA LEU A 82 3.35 -9.93 -2.09
C LEU A 82 3.63 -9.62 -0.61
N SER A 83 2.62 -9.13 0.12
CA SER A 83 2.78 -8.72 1.52
C SER A 83 2.94 -9.92 2.47
N ALA A 84 2.30 -11.04 2.16
CA ALA A 84 2.39 -12.28 2.94
C ALA A 84 3.83 -12.84 2.94
N THR A 85 4.61 -12.61 1.88
CA THR A 85 6.02 -13.02 1.81
C THR A 85 6.91 -12.32 2.86
N PHE A 86 6.50 -11.16 3.37
CA PHE A 86 7.30 -10.34 4.28
C PHE A 86 6.74 -10.25 5.70
N SER A 87 5.61 -10.91 5.99
CA SER A 87 5.07 -10.99 7.35
C SER A 87 5.75 -12.11 8.13
N PRO A 88 6.34 -11.85 9.31
CA PRO A 88 6.79 -12.92 10.18
C PRO A 88 5.55 -13.72 10.64
N LEU A 89 5.65 -15.05 10.56
CA LEU A 89 4.70 -15.97 11.19
C LEU A 89 4.62 -15.70 12.71
#